data_AF-A0A6G9XXH6-F1
#
_entry.id   AF-A0A6G9XXH6-F1
#
_cell.length_a   1.000
_cell.length_b   1.000
_cell.length_c   1.000
_cell.angle_alpha   90.00
_cell.angle_beta   90.00
_cell.angle_gamma   90.00
#
_symmetry.space_group_name_H-M   'P 1'
#
loop_
_entity.id
_entity.type
_entity.pdbx_description
1 polymer ?
#
loop_
_entity_poly.entity_id
_entity_poly.type
_entity_poly.pdbx_seq_one_letter_code
_entity_poly.pdbx_strand_id
1 'polypeptide(L)'
;MAAQEDGVVVDLAARRRAEPRSERVEAPASTPLLRAVYGEVLRDERLDQDRTLAEVATEVGMSKQYLSEIERGRKEPSSEMLHSICGALGLPIESLLFRGARRLGAIRRLHPRKISETRVQMLALVA
;
A
#
# COMPACT_ATOMS: atom_id res chain seq x y z
N MET A 1 -44.27 9.83 -10.42
CA MET A 1 -43.64 8.84 -9.51
C MET A 1 -42.19 9.25 -9.34
N ALA A 2 -41.85 9.60 -8.11
CA ALA A 2 -40.53 10.06 -7.70
C ALA A 2 -39.54 8.90 -7.63
N ALA A 3 -38.29 9.19 -7.96
CA ALA A 3 -37.13 8.63 -7.27
C ALA A 3 -36.05 9.71 -7.28
N GLN A 4 -36.01 10.45 -6.18
CA GLN A 4 -35.01 11.43 -5.79
C GLN A 4 -33.73 10.67 -5.36
N GLU A 5 -32.58 11.23 -5.67
CA GLU A 5 -31.24 10.70 -5.35
C GLU A 5 -30.92 10.67 -3.85
N ASP A 6 -30.12 9.69 -3.42
CA ASP A 6 -29.30 9.78 -2.20
C ASP A 6 -27.89 9.24 -2.51
N GLY A 7 -27.18 9.96 -3.37
CA GLY A 7 -25.73 9.82 -3.50
C GLY A 7 -25.08 10.49 -2.30
N VAL A 8 -24.43 9.73 -1.42
CA VAL A 8 -23.62 10.29 -0.34
C VAL A 8 -22.43 11.03 -0.95
N VAL A 9 -22.56 12.36 -1.05
CA VAL A 9 -21.47 13.25 -1.44
C VAL A 9 -20.52 13.34 -0.25
N VAL A 10 -19.42 12.59 -0.29
CA VAL A 10 -18.32 12.77 0.66
C VAL A 10 -17.52 13.98 0.21
N ASP A 11 -17.79 15.15 0.80
CA ASP A 11 -16.98 16.35 0.59
C ASP A 11 -15.57 16.14 1.16
N LEU A 12 -14.66 15.73 0.27
CA LEU A 12 -13.25 15.48 0.58
C LEU A 12 -12.44 16.79 0.73
N ALA A 13 -12.98 17.94 0.33
CA ALA A 13 -12.30 19.23 0.37
C ALA A 13 -12.34 19.88 1.77
N ALA A 14 -13.36 19.57 2.57
CA ALA A 14 -13.52 20.09 3.92
C ALA A 14 -12.48 19.57 4.93
N ARG A 15 -11.82 18.43 4.67
CA ARG A 15 -10.78 17.86 5.56
C ARG A 15 -9.44 18.58 5.51
N ARG A 16 -9.29 19.63 4.70
CA ARG A 16 -7.97 20.24 4.41
C ARG A 16 -7.55 21.36 5.38
N ARG A 17 -8.29 21.64 6.45
CA ARG A 17 -7.90 22.61 7.48
C ARG A 17 -8.13 22.04 8.88
N ALA A 18 -7.02 21.81 9.57
CA ALA A 18 -6.90 21.30 10.94
C ALA A 18 -6.99 19.77 11.09
N GLU A 19 -5.87 19.09 10.89
CA GLU A 19 -5.56 17.92 11.73
C GLU A 19 -4.13 18.04 12.29
N PRO A 20 -3.95 17.75 13.59
CA PRO A 20 -2.73 18.03 14.35
C PRO A 20 -1.57 17.13 13.92
N ARG A 21 -0.34 17.55 14.27
CA ARG A 21 0.89 16.77 14.14
C ARG A 21 0.64 15.34 14.60
N SER A 22 0.43 14.45 13.63
CA SER A 22 0.07 13.04 13.80
C SER A 22 0.73 12.47 15.05
N GLU A 23 -0.11 12.20 16.04
CA GLU A 23 0.18 11.24 17.08
C GLU A 23 0.72 10.01 16.35
N ARG A 24 1.99 9.68 16.61
CA ARG A 24 2.50 8.38 16.21
C ARG A 24 1.68 7.40 17.00
N VAL A 25 0.69 6.80 16.35
CA VAL A 25 0.17 5.51 16.77
C VAL A 25 1.40 4.62 16.79
N GLU A 26 1.94 4.34 17.98
CA GLU A 26 2.94 3.30 18.17
C GLU A 26 2.25 1.98 17.83
N ALA A 27 2.29 1.64 16.54
CA ALA A 27 1.74 0.42 16.01
C ALA A 27 2.56 -0.75 16.58
N PRO A 28 1.91 -1.82 17.06
CA PRO A 28 2.56 -2.88 17.84
C PRO A 28 3.53 -3.67 16.97
N ALA A 29 4.82 -3.30 16.92
CA ALA A 29 5.87 -3.99 16.13
C ALA A 29 5.33 -4.53 14.78
N SER A 30 4.52 -3.72 14.10
CA SER A 30 3.34 -4.22 13.38
C SER A 30 3.68 -4.62 11.96
N THR A 31 3.07 -5.72 11.48
CA THR A 31 3.06 -6.12 10.08
C THR A 31 2.97 -4.89 9.17
N PRO A 32 3.91 -4.72 8.21
CA PRO A 32 3.97 -3.51 7.41
C PRO A 32 2.70 -3.38 6.57
N LEU A 33 2.33 -2.13 6.30
CA LEU A 33 1.19 -1.80 5.45
C LEU A 33 1.51 -2.14 4.00
N LEU A 34 0.50 -2.56 3.23
CA LEU A 34 0.70 -2.99 1.84
C LEU A 34 1.32 -1.89 0.98
N ARG A 35 0.91 -0.62 1.16
CA ARG A 35 1.56 0.51 0.48
C ARG A 35 3.05 0.63 0.70
N ALA A 36 3.56 0.25 1.88
CA ALA A 36 4.99 0.29 2.16
C ALA A 36 5.70 -0.86 1.44
N VAL A 37 5.11 -2.06 1.48
CA VAL A 37 5.65 -3.24 0.81
C VAL A 37 5.69 -3.06 -0.70
N TYR A 38 4.61 -2.60 -1.31
CA TYR A 38 4.57 -2.34 -2.75
C TYR A 38 5.45 -1.16 -3.13
N GLY A 39 5.48 -0.10 -2.33
CA GLY A 39 6.38 1.05 -2.55
C GLY A 39 7.84 0.64 -2.62
N GLU A 40 8.28 -0.26 -1.73
CA GLU A 40 9.63 -0.80 -1.74
C GLU A 40 9.91 -1.65 -2.99
N VAL A 41 8.99 -2.52 -3.40
CA VAL A 41 9.17 -3.33 -4.63
C VAL A 41 9.26 -2.45 -5.88
N LEU A 42 8.42 -1.43 -5.99
CA LEU A 42 8.45 -0.49 -7.11
C LEU A 42 9.76 0.31 -7.14
N ARG A 43 10.24 0.71 -5.96
CA ARG A 43 11.52 1.41 -5.82
C ARG A 43 12.68 0.52 -6.23
N ASP A 44 12.71 -0.73 -5.77
CA ASP A 44 13.76 -1.70 -6.12
C ASP A 44 13.80 -1.88 -7.65
N GLU A 45 12.65 -2.13 -8.27
CA GLU A 45 12.55 -2.28 -9.74
C GLU A 45 13.02 -1.03 -10.49
N ARG A 46 12.65 0.18 -10.04
CA ARG A 46 13.12 1.42 -10.66
C ARG A 46 14.65 1.56 -10.55
N LEU A 47 15.22 1.24 -9.39
CA LEU A 47 16.65 1.35 -9.14
C LEU A 47 17.45 0.30 -9.92
N ASP A 48 16.91 -0.91 -10.08
CA ASP A 48 17.52 -1.98 -10.90
C ASP A 48 17.61 -1.59 -12.38
N GLN A 49 16.77 -0.65 -12.83
CA GLN A 49 16.80 -0.08 -14.18
C GLN A 49 17.67 1.18 -14.29
N ASP A 50 18.34 1.60 -13.21
CA ASP A 50 19.07 2.88 -13.11
C ASP A 50 18.23 4.13 -13.42
N ARG A 51 16.90 4.01 -13.30
CA ARG A 51 15.98 5.11 -13.63
C ARG A 51 15.76 6.04 -12.46
N THR A 52 15.65 7.33 -12.73
CA THR A 52 15.32 8.34 -11.73
C THR A 52 13.82 8.41 -11.46
N LEU A 53 13.45 8.92 -10.29
CA LEU A 53 12.04 9.25 -9.98
C LEU A 53 11.42 10.20 -11.02
N ALA A 54 12.20 11.10 -11.61
CA ALA A 54 11.68 12.07 -12.57
C ALA A 54 11.28 11.40 -13.88
N GLU A 55 12.11 10.49 -14.40
CA GLU A 55 11.83 9.75 -15.64
C GLU A 55 10.55 8.94 -15.54
N VAL A 56 10.39 8.16 -14.48
CA VAL A 56 9.19 7.34 -14.27
C VAL A 56 7.98 8.23 -14.00
N ALA A 57 8.11 9.26 -13.17
CA ALA A 57 6.97 10.14 -12.87
C ALA A 57 6.45 10.85 -14.13
N THR A 58 7.33 11.31 -15.02
CA THR A 58 6.96 11.90 -16.31
C THR A 58 6.22 10.90 -17.20
N GLU A 59 6.69 9.66 -17.30
CA GLU A 59 6.05 8.62 -18.11
C GLU A 59 4.63 8.28 -17.63
N VAL A 60 4.43 8.22 -16.31
CA VAL A 60 3.12 7.91 -15.71
C VAL A 60 2.23 9.15 -15.59
N GLY A 61 2.72 10.34 -15.97
CA GLY A 61 1.95 11.59 -15.91
C GLY A 61 1.70 12.09 -14.48
N MET A 62 2.62 11.82 -13.55
CA MET A 62 2.52 12.22 -12.14
C MET A 62 3.69 13.10 -11.68
N SER A 63 3.57 13.71 -10.50
CA SER A 63 4.68 14.47 -9.94
C SER A 63 5.75 13.56 -9.33
N LYS A 64 7.03 13.97 -9.44
CA LYS A 64 8.17 13.30 -8.78
C LYS A 64 7.94 13.13 -7.27
N GLN A 65 7.37 14.15 -6.61
CA GLN A 65 7.06 14.08 -5.17
C GLN A 65 6.06 12.97 -4.89
N TYR A 66 5.02 12.85 -5.71
CA TYR A 66 3.96 11.87 -5.49
C TYR A 66 4.45 10.44 -5.69
N LEU A 67 5.22 10.17 -6.76
CA LEU A 67 5.88 8.86 -6.92
C LEU A 67 6.81 8.55 -5.73
N SER A 68 7.58 9.54 -5.26
CA SER A 68 8.42 9.37 -4.07
C SER A 68 7.60 9.04 -2.82
N GLU A 69 6.40 9.62 -2.65
CA GLU A 69 5.51 9.29 -1.54
C GLU A 69 4.95 7.87 -1.62
N ILE A 70 4.67 7.38 -2.82
CA ILE A 70 4.28 6.00 -3.07
C ILE A 70 5.42 5.03 -2.73
N GLU A 71 6.63 5.26 -3.27
CA GLU A 71 7.81 4.40 -3.02
C GLU A 71 8.19 4.30 -1.54
N ARG A 72 7.86 5.32 -0.76
CA ARG A 72 8.11 5.37 0.69
C ARG A 72 6.94 4.86 1.53
N GLY A 73 5.87 4.36 0.91
CA GLY A 73 4.66 3.91 1.60
C GLY A 73 3.93 5.02 2.37
N ARG A 74 4.07 6.28 1.97
CA ARG A 74 3.35 7.41 2.59
C ARG A 74 1.97 7.65 1.98
N LYS A 75 1.70 7.11 0.77
CA LYS A 75 0.41 7.19 0.08
C LYS A 75 -0.12 5.81 -0.26
N GLU A 76 -1.43 5.67 -0.27
CA GLU A 76 -2.15 4.51 -0.79
C GLU A 76 -2.41 4.73 -2.28
N PRO A 77 -1.62 4.13 -3.19
CA PRO A 77 -1.91 4.21 -4.61
C PRO A 77 -3.19 3.41 -4.92
N SER A 78 -4.02 3.91 -5.83
CA SER A 78 -5.15 3.13 -6.34
C SER A 78 -4.65 1.96 -7.20
N SER A 79 -5.55 1.01 -7.51
CA SER A 79 -5.23 -0.12 -8.39
C SER A 79 -4.81 0.34 -9.79
N GLU A 80 -5.50 1.36 -10.34
CA GLU A 80 -5.18 1.97 -11.63
C GLU A 80 -3.79 2.60 -11.60
N MET A 81 -3.45 3.28 -10.51
CA MET A 81 -2.14 3.90 -10.35
C MET A 81 -1.01 2.88 -10.23
N LEU A 82 -1.22 1.81 -9.47
CA LEU A 82 -0.27 0.69 -9.41
C LEU A 82 -0.07 0.07 -10.80
N HIS A 83 -1.14 -0.11 -11.56
CA HIS A 83 -1.06 -0.62 -12.93
C HIS A 83 -0.25 0.32 -13.83
N SER A 84 -0.47 1.62 -13.77
CA SER A 84 0.27 2.59 -14.60
C SER A 84 1.76 2.65 -14.23
N ILE A 85 2.12 2.62 -12.94
CA ILE A 85 3.53 2.59 -12.51
C ILE A 85 4.20 1.27 -12.92
N CYS A 86 3.50 0.14 -12.74
CA CYS A 86 3.99 -1.17 -13.17
C CYS A 86 4.23 -1.20 -14.69
N GLY A 87 3.31 -0.65 -15.46
CA GLY A 87 3.44 -0.52 -16.92
C GLY A 87 4.67 0.30 -17.31
N ALA A 88 4.89 1.46 -16.69
CA ALA A 88 6.06 2.29 -16.96
C ALA A 88 7.39 1.63 -16.56
N LEU A 89 7.37 0.74 -15.57
CA LEU A 89 8.54 -0.04 -15.16
C LEU A 89 8.67 -1.36 -15.94
N GLY A 90 7.75 -1.70 -16.85
CA GLY A 90 7.74 -3.03 -17.49
C GLY A 90 7.59 -4.19 -16.50
N LEU A 91 7.06 -3.92 -15.30
CA LEU A 91 6.90 -4.89 -14.22
C LEU A 91 5.49 -5.49 -14.30
N PRO A 92 5.33 -6.81 -14.54
CA PRO A 92 4.01 -7.44 -14.49
C PRO A 92 3.39 -7.30 -13.10
N ILE A 93 2.08 -7.05 -13.02
CA ILE A 93 1.39 -6.81 -11.75
C ILE A 93 1.47 -8.04 -10.82
N GLU A 94 1.47 -9.24 -11.39
CA GLU A 94 1.64 -10.51 -10.69
C GLU A 94 3.01 -10.58 -10.00
N SER A 95 4.05 -10.01 -10.64
CA SER A 95 5.38 -9.92 -10.07
C SER A 95 5.43 -8.96 -8.88
N LEU A 96 4.73 -7.82 -8.95
CA LEU A 96 4.59 -6.91 -7.80
C LEU A 96 3.94 -7.64 -6.61
N LEU A 97 2.83 -8.34 -6.85
CA LEU A 97 2.10 -9.09 -5.82
C LEU A 97 2.96 -10.21 -5.22
N PHE A 98 3.64 -10.98 -6.06
CA PHE A 98 4.51 -12.09 -5.63
C PHE A 98 5.69 -11.59 -4.79
N ARG A 99 6.40 -10.56 -5.27
CA ARG A 99 7.52 -9.93 -4.53
C ARG A 99 7.02 -9.35 -3.21
N GLY A 100 5.85 -8.71 -3.20
CA GLY A 100 5.23 -8.18 -1.99
C GLY A 100 4.89 -9.27 -0.97
N ALA A 101 4.25 -10.35 -1.39
CA ALA A 101 3.94 -11.51 -0.54
C ALA A 101 5.22 -12.15 0.03
N ARG A 102 6.27 -12.29 -0.79
CA ARG A 102 7.58 -12.80 -0.32
C ARG A 102 8.19 -11.90 0.75
N ARG A 103 8.15 -10.58 0.56
CA ARG A 103 8.67 -9.60 1.54
C ARG A 103 7.88 -9.66 2.85
N LEU A 104 6.56 -9.71 2.80
CA LEU A 104 5.71 -9.91 3.98
C LEU A 104 6.03 -11.21 4.72
N GLY A 105 6.20 -12.32 3.98
CA GLY A 105 6.59 -13.60 4.54
C GLY A 105 7.97 -13.56 5.21
N ALA A 106 8.92 -12.82 4.64
CA ALA A 106 10.24 -12.62 5.24
C ALA A 106 10.17 -11.79 6.53
N ILE A 107 9.42 -10.68 6.53
CA ILE A 107 9.24 -9.83 7.71
C ILE A 107 8.57 -10.59 8.85
N ARG A 108 7.57 -11.42 8.55
CA ARG A 108 6.92 -12.30 9.54
C ARG A 108 7.89 -13.32 10.15
N ARG A 109 8.83 -13.85 9.37
CA ARG A 109 9.85 -14.78 9.91
C ARG A 109 10.80 -14.08 10.89
N LEU A 110 11.14 -12.83 10.62
CA LEU A 110 12.00 -12.02 11.50
C LEU A 110 11.25 -11.54 12.74
N HIS A 111 9.93 -11.34 12.63
CA HIS A 111 9.05 -10.91 13.71
C HIS A 111 7.92 -11.92 13.90
N PRO A 112 8.20 -13.13 14.44
CA PRO A 112 7.18 -14.13 14.65
C PRO A 112 6.17 -13.60 15.68
N ARG A 113 4.95 -13.32 15.22
CA ARG A 113 3.83 -13.08 16.15
C ARG A 113 3.63 -14.36 16.96
N LYS A 114 3.74 -14.28 18.29
CA LYS A 114 3.08 -15.25 19.18
C LYS A 114 1.59 -15.14 18.86
N ILE A 115 1.04 -16.08 18.11
CA ILE A 115 -0.41 -16.20 17.98
C ILE A 115 -0.88 -16.53 19.40
N SER A 116 -1.50 -15.58 20.09
CA SER A 116 -2.16 -15.87 21.36
C SER A 116 -3.20 -16.96 21.08
N GLU A 117 -3.07 -18.10 21.72
CA GLU A 117 -3.79 -19.38 21.50
C GLU A 117 -5.32 -19.31 21.69
N THR A 118 -5.96 -18.15 21.63
CA THR A 118 -7.33 -17.99 22.13
C THR A 118 -8.44 -18.35 21.12
N ARG A 119 -8.15 -18.88 19.92
CA ARG A 119 -9.23 -19.12 18.92
C ARG A 119 -9.10 -20.32 17.98
N VAL A 120 -8.36 -21.37 18.36
CA VAL A 120 -8.39 -22.66 17.62
C VAL A 120 -9.16 -23.75 18.37
N GLN A 121 -9.56 -23.53 19.64
CA GLN A 121 -10.34 -24.53 20.40
C GLN A 121 -11.79 -24.72 19.96
N MET A 122 -12.32 -23.92 19.02
CA MET A 122 -13.72 -24.07 18.56
C MET A 122 -13.90 -25.03 17.36
N LEU A 123 -12.87 -25.79 16.99
CA LEU A 123 -12.94 -26.85 15.96
C LEU A 123 -12.75 -28.27 16.52
N ALA A 124 -12.50 -28.41 17.83
CA ALA A 124 -12.25 -29.71 18.47
C ALA A 124 -13.41 -30.23 19.33
N LEU A 125 -14.61 -29.63 19.25
CA LEU A 125 -15.76 -30.01 20.08
C LEU A 125 -16.98 -30.53 19.30
N VAL A 126 -16.82 -30.85 18.01
CA VAL A 126 -17.90 -31.46 17.18
C VAL A 126 -17.38 -32.67 16.37
N ALA A 127 -16.41 -33.39 16.91
CA ALA A 127 -16.04 -34.73 16.44
C ALA A 127 -16.06 -35.68 17.63
#